data_AF-A0AA91GWJ7-F1
#
_entry.id   AF-A0AA91GWJ7-F1
#
_cell.length_a   1.000
_cell.length_b   1.000
_cell.length_c   1.000
_cell.angle_alpha   90.00
_cell.angle_beta   90.00
_cell.angle_gamma   90.00
#
_symmetry.space_group_name_H-M   'P 1'
#
loop_
_entity.id
_entity.type
_entity.pdbx_description
1 polymer ?
#
loop_
_entity_poly.entity_id
_entity_poly.type
_entity_poly.pdbx_seq_one_letter_code
_entity_poly.pdbx_strand_id
1 'polypeptide(L)'
;MEYLTTHLEDVWRDLWQALGTRESWTSENAKCKDIQHRLSYFNSLHSAEPDSIDDVIQALSRGFNLIKSGLEWQEPAAGHNSIEEPNDTHKARGIQWRLVMAYNGFEMVTKTLLIKEKYLTPETIKDFTNKCYLPDYSSLNPPATTRVNLEKWLNKPSREEKSAIADFLSLENGDKTIIEESIVKSTPVTNWTEAVRLAKALRNATAHGALSASKVKSWGLQKPLLTLSDNLGEIVLAGMRKLI
;
A
#
# COMPACT_ATOMS: atom_id res chain seq x y z
N MET A 1 15.15 -2.84 6.79
CA MET A 1 13.95 -3.63 6.48
C MET A 1 13.58 -4.55 7.64
N GLU A 2 14.52 -5.34 8.20
CA GLU A 2 14.30 -6.19 9.40
C GLU A 2 13.65 -5.42 10.58
N TYR A 3 13.99 -4.14 10.73
CA TYR A 3 13.44 -3.23 11.74
C TYR A 3 11.92 -2.94 11.58
N LEU A 4 11.40 -2.87 10.35
CA LEU A 4 9.99 -2.49 10.12
C LEU A 4 9.03 -3.66 10.39
N THR A 5 9.40 -4.87 9.99
CA THR A 5 8.61 -6.08 10.24
C THR A 5 8.52 -6.37 11.73
N THR A 6 9.62 -6.27 12.47
CA THR A 6 9.61 -6.41 13.94
C THR A 6 8.70 -5.39 14.60
N HIS A 7 8.77 -4.12 14.18
CA HIS A 7 7.87 -3.10 14.72
C HIS A 7 6.40 -3.30 14.37
N LEU A 8 6.10 -3.87 13.21
CA LEU A 8 4.74 -4.26 12.84
C LEU A 8 4.22 -5.37 13.75
N GLU A 9 5.05 -6.36 14.07
CA GLU A 9 4.68 -7.40 15.02
C GLU A 9 4.51 -6.86 16.44
N ASP A 10 5.39 -5.97 16.87
CA ASP A 10 5.30 -5.31 18.17
C ASP A 10 4.01 -4.53 18.32
N VAL A 11 3.68 -3.64 17.36
CA VAL A 11 2.43 -2.88 17.42
C VAL A 11 1.21 -3.80 17.38
N TRP A 12 1.27 -4.90 16.61
CA TRP A 12 0.15 -5.84 16.54
C TRP A 12 -0.06 -6.56 17.86
N ARG A 13 1.03 -7.00 18.51
CA ARG A 13 0.98 -7.60 19.85
C ARG A 13 0.44 -6.61 20.89
N ASP A 14 0.95 -5.38 20.89
CA ASP A 14 0.54 -4.35 21.84
C ASP A 14 -0.92 -3.94 21.62
N LEU A 15 -1.38 -3.90 20.36
CA LEU A 15 -2.78 -3.72 20.00
C LEU A 15 -3.64 -4.86 20.55
N TRP A 16 -3.22 -6.12 20.41
CA TRP A 16 -3.96 -7.25 21.01
C TRP A 16 -4.03 -7.16 22.53
N GLN A 17 -2.97 -6.70 23.19
CA GLN A 17 -3.01 -6.45 24.63
C GLN A 17 -4.02 -5.35 24.99
N ALA A 18 -4.06 -4.28 24.20
CA ALA A 18 -5.02 -3.20 24.36
C ALA A 18 -6.47 -3.64 24.06
N LEU A 19 -6.69 -4.48 23.06
CA LEU A 19 -8.01 -4.97 22.64
C LEU A 19 -8.51 -6.16 23.50
N GLY A 20 -7.65 -6.82 24.26
CA GLY A 20 -7.99 -7.98 25.08
C GLY A 20 -7.97 -9.29 24.30
N THR A 21 -8.39 -10.39 24.95
CA THR A 21 -8.48 -11.69 24.29
C THR A 21 -9.62 -11.71 23.28
N ARG A 22 -9.46 -12.54 22.24
CA ARG A 22 -10.56 -12.85 21.31
C ARG A 22 -11.82 -13.23 22.12
N GLU A 23 -12.97 -12.69 21.74
CA GLU A 23 -14.28 -12.85 22.42
C GLU A 23 -14.50 -12.02 23.69
N SER A 24 -13.49 -11.29 24.21
CA SER A 24 -13.73 -10.40 25.37
C SER A 24 -14.77 -9.31 25.04
N TRP A 25 -14.76 -8.77 23.83
CA TRP A 25 -15.75 -7.79 23.36
C TRP A 25 -17.12 -8.38 23.01
N THR A 26 -17.28 -9.71 22.91
CA THR A 26 -18.61 -10.30 22.63
C THR A 26 -19.47 -10.41 23.89
N SER A 27 -18.86 -10.36 25.07
CA SER A 27 -19.53 -10.50 26.36
C SER A 27 -19.44 -9.26 27.25
N GLU A 28 -18.49 -8.34 26.98
CA GLU A 28 -18.26 -7.15 27.80
C GLU A 28 -18.55 -5.84 27.05
N ASN A 29 -19.71 -5.22 27.33
CA ASN A 29 -20.10 -3.93 26.74
C ASN A 29 -19.06 -2.81 27.04
N ALA A 30 -18.47 -2.82 28.23
CA ALA A 30 -17.40 -1.88 28.59
C ALA A 30 -16.20 -2.00 27.63
N LYS A 31 -15.89 -3.21 27.17
CA LYS A 31 -14.80 -3.45 26.24
C LYS A 31 -15.10 -2.95 24.84
N CYS A 32 -16.31 -3.19 24.33
CA CYS A 32 -16.73 -2.61 23.06
C CYS A 32 -16.63 -1.07 23.05
N LYS A 33 -17.02 -0.42 24.14
CA LYS A 33 -16.93 1.04 24.25
C LYS A 33 -15.48 1.55 24.29
N ASP A 34 -14.58 0.84 24.98
CA ASP A 34 -13.14 1.15 24.96
C ASP A 34 -12.55 1.03 23.54
N ILE A 35 -12.86 -0.05 22.83
CA ILE A 35 -12.40 -0.25 21.46
C ILE A 35 -13.00 0.81 20.52
N GLN A 36 -14.31 1.08 20.62
CA GLN A 36 -14.98 2.13 19.85
C GLN A 36 -14.38 3.51 20.11
N HIS A 37 -14.01 3.82 21.36
CA HIS A 37 -13.37 5.08 21.72
C HIS A 37 -12.03 5.25 21.00
N ARG A 38 -11.22 4.19 20.94
CA ARG A 38 -9.94 4.18 20.19
C ARG A 38 -10.18 4.36 18.69
N LEU A 39 -11.14 3.63 18.12
CA LEU A 39 -11.51 3.73 16.71
C LEU A 39 -12.05 5.12 16.34
N SER A 40 -12.72 5.80 17.28
CA SER A 40 -13.28 7.15 17.09
C SER A 40 -12.22 8.20 16.77
N TYR A 41 -10.95 7.95 17.10
CA TYR A 41 -9.82 8.77 16.64
C TYR A 41 -9.82 8.92 15.11
N PHE A 42 -10.09 7.83 14.39
CA PHE A 42 -10.13 7.83 12.93
C PHE A 42 -11.50 8.21 12.40
N ASN A 43 -12.59 7.72 12.98
CA ASN A 43 -13.94 8.09 12.59
C ASN A 43 -14.94 7.90 13.74
N SER A 44 -15.61 8.98 14.17
CA SER A 44 -16.58 8.92 15.28
C SER A 44 -17.83 8.08 14.98
N LEU A 45 -18.04 7.67 13.73
CA LEU A 45 -19.17 6.82 13.32
C LEU A 45 -18.97 5.33 13.61
N HIS A 46 -17.82 4.93 14.17
CA HIS A 46 -17.61 3.54 14.59
C HIS A 46 -18.65 3.15 15.65
N SER A 47 -19.28 1.99 15.45
CA SER A 47 -20.27 1.46 16.37
C SER A 47 -19.60 0.71 17.52
N ALA A 48 -20.22 0.75 18.71
CA ALA A 48 -19.82 -0.06 19.86
C ALA A 48 -20.60 -1.40 19.93
N GLU A 49 -21.34 -1.75 18.88
CA GLU A 49 -22.00 -3.05 18.80
C GLU A 49 -20.95 -4.17 18.62
N PRO A 50 -21.05 -5.30 19.36
CA PRO A 50 -20.06 -6.38 19.33
C PRO A 50 -19.72 -6.88 17.91
N ASP A 51 -20.72 -7.08 17.06
CA ASP A 51 -20.53 -7.56 15.68
C ASP A 51 -19.74 -6.54 14.85
N SER A 52 -20.01 -5.25 15.02
CA SER A 52 -19.28 -4.19 14.33
C SER A 52 -17.81 -4.12 14.77
N ILE A 53 -17.55 -4.36 16.06
CA ILE A 53 -16.18 -4.39 16.59
C ILE A 53 -15.44 -5.64 16.05
N ASP A 54 -16.11 -6.79 16.02
CA ASP A 54 -15.53 -8.02 15.50
C ASP A 54 -15.16 -7.88 14.01
N ASP A 55 -16.05 -7.32 13.19
CA ASP A 55 -15.80 -7.04 11.77
C ASP A 55 -14.58 -6.13 11.56
N VAL A 56 -14.45 -5.08 12.38
CA VAL A 56 -13.30 -4.17 12.36
C VAL A 56 -12.02 -4.93 12.70
N ILE A 57 -12.00 -5.69 13.79
CA ILE A 57 -10.80 -6.44 14.23
C ILE A 57 -10.40 -7.49 13.19
N GLN A 58 -11.36 -8.22 12.61
CA GLN A 58 -11.09 -9.17 11.54
C GLN A 58 -10.50 -8.50 10.30
N ALA A 59 -11.04 -7.34 9.90
CA ALA A 59 -10.50 -6.59 8.77
C ALA A 59 -9.09 -6.03 9.05
N LEU A 60 -8.84 -5.50 10.25
CA LEU A 60 -7.50 -5.07 10.68
C LEU A 60 -6.50 -6.23 10.67
N SER A 61 -6.89 -7.40 11.17
CA SER A 61 -6.07 -8.61 11.16
C SER A 61 -5.73 -9.08 9.75
N ARG A 62 -6.71 -9.12 8.84
CA ARG A 62 -6.47 -9.46 7.43
C ARG A 62 -5.53 -8.45 6.76
N GLY A 63 -5.76 -7.16 6.99
CA GLY A 63 -4.92 -6.09 6.44
C GLY A 63 -3.48 -6.13 6.98
N PHE A 64 -3.32 -6.35 8.28
CA PHE A 64 -2.02 -6.58 8.94
C PHE A 64 -1.27 -7.73 8.29
N ASN A 65 -1.90 -8.90 8.18
CA ASN A 65 -1.24 -10.10 7.64
C ASN A 65 -0.83 -9.93 6.17
N LEU A 66 -1.59 -9.17 5.37
CA LEU A 66 -1.23 -8.84 3.99
C LEU A 66 0.00 -7.94 3.91
N ILE A 67 0.05 -6.88 4.71
CA ILE A 67 1.22 -5.99 4.82
C ILE A 67 2.43 -6.79 5.29
N LYS A 68 2.29 -7.55 6.38
CA LYS A 68 3.35 -8.38 6.95
C LYS A 68 3.90 -9.35 5.90
N SER A 69 3.05 -10.12 5.23
CA SER A 69 3.46 -11.07 4.18
C SER A 69 4.22 -10.37 3.04
N GLY A 70 3.80 -9.17 2.65
CA GLY A 70 4.52 -8.38 1.65
C GLY A 70 5.92 -7.98 2.12
N LEU A 71 6.03 -7.45 3.33
CA LEU A 71 7.28 -6.91 3.87
C LEU A 71 8.28 -7.99 4.30
N GLU A 72 7.81 -9.15 4.77
CA GLU A 72 8.67 -10.30 5.11
C GLU A 72 9.26 -10.98 3.88
N TRP A 73 8.71 -10.74 2.69
CA TRP A 73 9.27 -11.24 1.44
C TRP A 73 10.49 -10.40 1.03
N GLN A 74 11.61 -10.59 1.74
CA GLN A 74 12.85 -9.82 1.58
C GLN A 74 13.53 -10.06 0.23
N GLU A 75 13.52 -11.30 -0.25
CA GLU A 75 14.03 -11.69 -1.57
C GLU A 75 12.87 -12.16 -2.46
N PRO A 76 11.99 -11.23 -2.90
CA PRO A 76 10.75 -11.63 -3.51
C PRO A 76 11.00 -12.15 -4.93
N ALA A 77 10.55 -13.37 -5.21
CA ALA A 77 10.62 -13.99 -6.54
C ALA A 77 9.37 -14.81 -6.83
N ALA A 78 8.78 -14.65 -8.03
CA ALA A 78 7.52 -15.30 -8.38
C ALA A 78 7.49 -15.91 -9.79
N GLY A 79 6.83 -17.05 -9.93
CA GLY A 79 6.63 -17.77 -11.19
C GLY A 79 7.86 -18.56 -11.66
N HIS A 80 8.70 -19.00 -10.72
CA HIS A 80 9.79 -19.95 -10.96
C HIS A 80 9.45 -21.31 -10.35
N ASN A 81 10.02 -22.38 -10.89
CA ASN A 81 9.95 -23.70 -10.26
C ASN A 81 10.97 -23.78 -9.11
N SER A 82 10.65 -24.54 -8.06
CA SER A 82 11.47 -24.62 -6.84
C SER A 82 12.86 -25.24 -7.01
N ILE A 83 13.15 -25.81 -8.18
CA ILE A 83 14.39 -26.53 -8.49
C ILE A 83 15.48 -25.57 -9.03
N GLU A 84 15.09 -24.42 -9.59
CA GLU A 84 16.00 -23.48 -10.24
C GLU A 84 16.07 -22.15 -9.48
N GLU A 85 17.27 -21.58 -9.40
CA GLU A 85 17.50 -20.24 -8.87
C GLU A 85 16.66 -19.18 -9.63
N PRO A 86 15.96 -18.27 -8.94
CA PRO A 86 15.14 -17.28 -9.60
C PRO A 86 15.97 -16.29 -10.42
N ASN A 87 15.73 -16.26 -11.73
CA ASN A 87 16.25 -15.19 -12.58
C ASN A 87 15.67 -13.81 -12.24
N ASP A 88 16.25 -12.76 -12.81
CA ASP A 88 15.84 -11.37 -12.55
C ASP A 88 14.36 -11.06 -12.86
N THR A 89 13.77 -11.74 -13.84
CA THR A 89 12.36 -11.52 -14.19
C THR A 89 11.46 -12.11 -13.10
N HIS A 90 11.82 -13.26 -12.53
CA HIS A 90 11.16 -13.82 -11.36
C HIS A 90 11.27 -12.87 -10.17
N LYS A 91 12.46 -12.31 -9.92
CA LYS A 91 12.69 -11.32 -8.86
C LYS A 91 11.85 -10.06 -9.06
N ALA A 92 11.86 -9.48 -10.26
CA ALA A 92 11.05 -8.31 -10.58
C ALA A 92 9.55 -8.59 -10.40
N ARG A 93 9.06 -9.78 -10.81
CA ARG A 93 7.66 -10.19 -10.59
C ARG A 93 7.35 -10.32 -9.09
N GLY A 94 8.26 -10.87 -8.29
CA GLY A 94 8.11 -10.93 -6.84
C GLY A 94 7.98 -9.54 -6.22
N ILE A 95 8.85 -8.60 -6.60
CA ILE A 95 8.79 -7.20 -6.13
C ILE A 95 7.42 -6.56 -6.44
N GLN A 96 6.88 -6.81 -7.63
CA GLN A 96 5.54 -6.33 -7.99
C GLN A 96 4.46 -6.89 -7.07
N TRP A 97 4.46 -8.20 -6.81
CA TRP A 97 3.47 -8.83 -5.93
C TRP A 97 3.65 -8.46 -4.45
N ARG A 98 4.87 -8.16 -4.01
CA ARG A 98 5.13 -7.53 -2.71
C ARG A 98 4.39 -6.19 -2.58
N LEU A 99 4.48 -5.31 -3.59
CA LEU A 99 3.71 -4.06 -3.59
C LEU A 99 2.20 -4.31 -3.59
N VAL A 100 1.72 -5.29 -4.37
CA VAL A 100 0.29 -5.63 -4.42
C VAL A 100 -0.22 -6.05 -3.04
N MET A 101 0.51 -6.92 -2.35
CA MET A 101 0.15 -7.36 -0.99
C MET A 101 0.18 -6.20 0.00
N ALA A 102 1.26 -5.41 0.00
CA ALA A 102 1.39 -4.25 0.87
C ALA A 102 0.25 -3.25 0.64
N TYR A 103 -0.05 -2.88 -0.61
CA TYR A 103 -1.11 -1.93 -0.90
C TYR A 103 -2.48 -2.46 -0.50
N ASN A 104 -2.79 -3.74 -0.76
CA ASN A 104 -4.07 -4.33 -0.37
C ASN A 104 -4.25 -4.32 1.16
N GLY A 105 -3.20 -4.62 1.92
CA GLY A 105 -3.28 -4.56 3.37
C GLY A 105 -3.40 -3.13 3.90
N PHE A 106 -2.65 -2.18 3.34
CA PHE A 106 -2.81 -0.75 3.64
C PHE A 106 -4.23 -0.25 3.35
N GLU A 107 -4.77 -0.59 2.17
CA GLU A 107 -6.10 -0.16 1.76
C GLU A 107 -7.16 -0.73 2.69
N MET A 108 -7.06 -2.01 3.06
CA MET A 108 -7.98 -2.65 4.00
C MET A 108 -7.96 -1.97 5.37
N VAL A 109 -6.78 -1.80 5.98
CA VAL A 109 -6.64 -1.13 7.27
C VAL A 109 -7.22 0.28 7.21
N THR A 110 -6.82 1.07 6.20
CA THR A 110 -7.24 2.47 6.07
C THR A 110 -8.75 2.59 5.87
N LYS A 111 -9.34 1.77 4.99
CA LYS A 111 -10.79 1.77 4.75
C LYS A 111 -11.57 1.35 5.98
N THR A 112 -11.10 0.35 6.71
CA THR A 112 -11.71 -0.09 7.97
C THR A 112 -11.68 1.04 9.00
N LEU A 113 -10.53 1.65 9.24
CA LEU A 113 -10.41 2.72 10.24
C LEU A 113 -11.22 3.97 9.89
N LEU A 114 -11.39 4.28 8.60
CA LEU A 114 -12.14 5.44 8.15
C LEU A 114 -13.60 5.17 7.80
N ILE A 115 -14.07 3.92 7.87
CA ILE A 115 -15.41 3.49 7.42
C ILE A 115 -15.66 3.94 5.96
N LYS A 116 -14.82 3.45 5.05
CA LYS A 116 -14.88 3.76 3.62
C LYS A 116 -15.17 2.51 2.79
N GLU A 117 -16.31 2.52 2.09
CA GLU A 117 -16.69 1.44 1.17
C GLU A 117 -16.03 1.57 -0.21
N LYS A 118 -15.81 2.80 -0.66
CA LYS A 118 -15.27 3.12 -1.99
C LYS A 118 -13.75 3.28 -1.96
N TYR A 119 -13.19 3.59 -3.12
CA TYR A 119 -11.77 3.90 -3.31
C TYR A 119 -11.30 5.04 -2.39
N LEU A 120 -10.03 4.99 -1.97
CA LEU A 120 -9.40 6.06 -1.20
C LEU A 120 -9.05 7.23 -2.12
N THR A 121 -9.68 8.38 -1.90
CA THR A 121 -9.36 9.62 -2.64
C THR A 121 -8.05 10.24 -2.12
N PRO A 122 -7.39 11.13 -2.88
CA PRO A 122 -6.21 11.85 -2.40
C PRO A 122 -6.44 12.58 -1.07
N GLU A 123 -7.61 13.18 -0.90
CA GLU A 123 -8.00 13.89 0.33
C GLU A 123 -8.13 12.90 1.49
N THR A 124 -8.76 11.74 1.25
CA THR A 124 -8.91 10.69 2.26
C THR A 124 -7.55 10.13 2.69
N ILE A 125 -6.63 9.94 1.75
CA ILE A 125 -5.25 9.49 2.03
C ILE A 125 -4.51 10.55 2.85
N LYS A 126 -4.63 11.82 2.47
CA LYS A 126 -4.02 12.95 3.17
C LYS A 126 -4.54 13.05 4.61
N ASP A 127 -5.84 12.97 4.80
CA ASP A 127 -6.46 13.01 6.14
C ASP A 127 -5.98 11.84 7.01
N PHE A 128 -5.92 10.63 6.44
CA PHE A 128 -5.41 9.46 7.15
C PHE A 128 -3.94 9.61 7.56
N THR A 129 -3.08 10.00 6.61
CA THR A 129 -1.64 10.15 6.86
C THR A 129 -1.34 11.27 7.86
N ASN A 130 -2.14 12.35 7.87
CA ASN A 130 -2.06 13.39 8.89
C ASN A 130 -2.41 12.86 10.29
N LYS A 131 -3.43 12.00 10.41
CA LYS A 131 -3.79 11.34 11.69
C LYS A 131 -2.72 10.36 12.17
N CYS A 132 -1.89 9.83 11.28
CA CYS A 132 -0.82 8.89 11.64
C CYS A 132 0.38 9.59 12.31
N TYR A 133 0.53 10.92 12.22
CA TYR A 133 1.73 11.67 12.66
C TYR A 133 3.04 11.05 12.13
N LEU A 134 3.08 10.83 10.82
CA LEU A 134 4.25 10.31 10.14
C LEU A 134 5.39 11.34 10.16
N PRO A 135 6.66 10.89 10.13
CA PRO A 135 7.78 11.81 9.93
C PRO A 135 7.70 12.48 8.55
N ASP A 136 8.52 13.50 8.35
CA ASP A 136 8.68 14.10 7.03
C ASP A 136 9.05 13.04 5.99
N TYR A 137 8.39 13.10 4.84
CA TYR A 137 8.57 12.09 3.82
C TYR A 137 9.94 12.23 3.17
N SER A 138 10.71 11.14 3.19
CA SER A 138 11.96 11.06 2.42
C SER A 138 11.62 10.94 0.94
N SER A 139 11.86 12.02 0.19
CA SER A 139 11.53 12.12 -1.23
C SER A 139 11.96 10.86 -2.01
N LEU A 140 11.01 10.29 -2.75
CA LEU A 140 11.27 9.15 -3.62
C LEU A 140 11.70 9.69 -4.98
N ASN A 141 12.98 9.49 -5.27
CA ASN A 141 13.56 9.87 -6.56
C ASN A 141 12.90 9.09 -7.70
N PRO A 142 12.78 9.71 -8.88
CA PRO A 142 12.30 9.02 -10.07
C PRO A 142 13.19 7.81 -10.39
N PRO A 143 12.65 6.78 -11.06
CA PRO A 143 13.46 5.65 -11.49
C PRO A 143 14.62 6.09 -12.39
N ALA A 144 15.76 5.40 -12.28
CA ALA A 144 16.96 5.63 -13.08
C ALA A 144 16.79 5.09 -14.53
N THR A 145 15.75 5.57 -15.21
CA THR A 145 15.38 5.15 -16.56
C THR A 145 16.23 5.83 -17.61
N THR A 146 16.74 5.07 -18.59
CA THR A 146 17.25 5.68 -19.82
C THR A 146 16.05 6.16 -20.65
N ARG A 147 16.10 7.41 -21.15
CA ARG A 147 15.02 8.00 -21.96
C ARG A 147 14.61 7.12 -23.14
N VAL A 148 15.57 6.45 -23.77
CA VAL A 148 15.39 5.50 -24.89
C VAL A 148 14.34 4.41 -24.59
N ASN A 149 14.25 3.94 -23.34
CA ASN A 149 13.31 2.88 -22.94
C ASN A 149 11.86 3.39 -22.78
N LEU A 150 11.69 4.68 -22.54
CA LEU A 150 10.40 5.35 -22.38
C LEU A 150 9.93 6.06 -23.65
N GLU A 151 10.84 6.48 -24.53
CA GLU A 151 10.53 7.20 -25.79
C GLU A 151 9.46 6.53 -26.66
N LYS A 152 9.47 5.18 -26.74
CA LYS A 152 8.44 4.42 -27.48
C LYS A 152 7.04 4.51 -26.88
N TRP A 153 6.91 4.95 -25.63
CA TRP A 153 5.64 5.20 -24.94
C TRP A 153 5.30 6.69 -24.92
N LEU A 154 6.29 7.56 -25.00
CA LEU A 154 6.13 9.02 -25.09
C LEU A 154 5.66 9.46 -26.48
N ASN A 155 6.12 8.77 -27.53
CA ASN A 155 5.93 9.18 -28.92
C ASN A 155 4.85 8.36 -29.65
N LYS A 156 4.18 7.43 -28.97
CA LYS A 156 3.17 6.57 -29.60
C LYS A 156 1.83 7.32 -29.66
N PRO A 157 1.16 7.38 -30.82
CA PRO A 157 -0.16 7.98 -30.92
C PRO A 157 -1.12 7.20 -30.03
N SER A 158 -1.78 7.90 -29.13
CA SER A 158 -2.88 7.40 -28.32
C SER A 158 -4.15 7.38 -29.15
N ARG A 159 -5.07 6.46 -28.82
CA ARG A 159 -6.36 6.33 -29.55
C ARG A 159 -7.37 7.42 -29.18
N GLU A 160 -7.13 8.10 -28.07
CA GLU A 160 -7.88 9.22 -27.51
C GLU A 160 -6.83 10.27 -27.08
N GLU A 161 -7.14 11.54 -26.83
CA GLU A 161 -6.18 12.59 -26.36
C GLU A 161 -5.47 12.28 -25.02
N LYS A 162 -5.47 11.02 -24.58
CA LYS A 162 -4.69 10.44 -23.49
C LYS A 162 -3.23 10.21 -23.90
N SER A 163 -2.36 9.85 -22.96
CA SER A 163 -1.00 9.44 -23.31
C SER A 163 -0.95 7.94 -23.58
N ALA A 164 -0.04 7.49 -24.44
CA ALA A 164 0.08 6.07 -24.74
C ALA A 164 0.55 5.21 -23.55
N ILE A 165 1.15 5.82 -22.51
CA ILE A 165 1.47 5.11 -21.26
C ILE A 165 0.20 4.86 -20.42
N ALA A 166 -0.78 5.77 -20.46
CA ALA A 166 -2.06 5.62 -19.77
C ALA A 166 -2.92 4.51 -20.39
N ASP A 167 -3.01 4.51 -21.72
CA ASP A 167 -3.73 3.47 -22.47
C ASP A 167 -3.08 2.11 -22.23
N PHE A 168 -1.74 2.06 -22.25
CA PHE A 168 -1.00 0.83 -22.05
C PHE A 168 -1.18 0.26 -20.63
N LEU A 169 -1.10 1.10 -19.61
CA LEU A 169 -1.22 0.68 -18.20
C LEU A 169 -2.70 0.56 -17.75
N SER A 170 -3.66 0.84 -18.65
CA SER A 170 -5.10 0.84 -18.38
C SER A 170 -5.46 1.68 -17.14
N LEU A 171 -4.86 2.87 -17.04
CA LEU A 171 -4.98 3.74 -15.86
C LEU A 171 -6.24 4.60 -15.93
N GLU A 172 -6.91 4.77 -14.78
CA GLU A 172 -7.89 5.84 -14.59
C GLU A 172 -7.19 7.21 -14.57
N ASN A 173 -7.94 8.29 -14.82
CA ASN A 173 -7.39 9.64 -15.00
C ASN A 173 -6.44 10.09 -13.86
N GLY A 174 -6.75 9.76 -12.59
CA GLY A 174 -5.91 10.13 -11.44
C GLY A 174 -4.63 9.31 -11.27
N ASP A 175 -4.64 8.05 -11.71
CA ASP A 175 -3.48 7.13 -11.67
C ASP A 175 -2.52 7.43 -12.83
N LYS A 176 -3.06 7.88 -13.97
CA LYS A 176 -2.29 8.40 -15.11
C LYS A 176 -1.37 9.55 -14.71
N THR A 177 -1.93 10.60 -14.09
CA THR A 177 -1.17 11.83 -13.79
C THR A 177 0.04 11.55 -12.92
N ILE A 178 -0.10 10.74 -11.86
CA ILE A 178 1.02 10.47 -10.94
C ILE A 178 2.12 9.61 -11.59
N ILE A 179 1.76 8.69 -12.49
CA ILE A 179 2.73 7.91 -13.26
C ILE A 179 3.46 8.79 -14.27
N GLU A 180 2.76 9.69 -14.96
CA GLU A 180 3.39 10.60 -15.90
C GLU A 180 4.35 11.57 -15.21
N GLU A 181 3.96 12.13 -14.08
CA GLU A 181 4.83 13.04 -13.34
C GLU A 181 6.07 12.31 -12.82
N SER A 182 5.89 11.17 -12.14
CA SER A 182 7.00 10.48 -11.49
C SER A 182 7.91 9.71 -12.45
N ILE A 183 7.36 9.01 -13.44
CA ILE A 183 8.13 8.12 -14.33
C ILE A 183 8.53 8.85 -15.61
N VAL A 184 7.59 9.57 -16.23
CA VAL A 184 7.83 10.21 -17.54
C VAL A 184 8.56 11.53 -17.40
N LYS A 185 8.04 12.45 -16.57
CA LYS A 185 8.64 13.77 -16.34
C LYS A 185 9.81 13.72 -15.36
N SER A 186 10.05 12.56 -14.74
CA SER A 186 11.11 12.35 -13.74
C SER A 186 11.00 13.32 -12.56
N THR A 187 9.77 13.63 -12.15
CA THR A 187 9.51 14.47 -10.97
C THR A 187 9.59 13.61 -9.70
N PRO A 188 10.38 14.00 -8.68
CA PRO A 188 10.39 13.28 -7.41
C PRO A 188 9.02 13.30 -6.72
N VAL A 189 8.67 12.20 -6.05
CA VAL A 189 7.51 12.14 -5.15
C VAL A 189 7.94 12.69 -3.79
N THR A 190 7.23 13.69 -3.29
CA THR A 190 7.73 14.52 -2.16
C THR A 190 6.92 14.39 -0.87
N ASN A 191 5.78 13.69 -0.90
CA ASN A 191 4.94 13.49 0.27
C ASN A 191 4.26 12.11 0.29
N TRP A 192 3.76 11.73 1.47
CA TRP A 192 3.08 10.46 1.70
C TRP A 192 1.87 10.23 0.81
N THR A 193 1.11 11.29 0.50
CA THR A 193 -0.10 11.17 -0.34
C THR A 193 0.26 10.80 -1.77
N GLU A 194 1.25 11.46 -2.35
CA GLU A 194 1.79 11.12 -3.67
C GLU A 194 2.41 9.72 -3.70
N ALA A 195 3.11 9.31 -2.64
CA ALA A 195 3.67 7.97 -2.52
C ALA A 195 2.57 6.89 -2.56
N VAL A 196 1.51 7.05 -1.78
CA VAL A 196 0.36 6.12 -1.79
C VAL A 196 -0.34 6.12 -3.15
N ARG A 197 -0.51 7.28 -3.78
CA ARG A 197 -1.10 7.38 -5.13
C ARG A 197 -0.26 6.66 -6.18
N LEU A 198 1.07 6.82 -6.14
CA LEU A 198 1.98 6.11 -7.03
C LEU A 198 1.93 4.60 -6.77
N ALA A 199 1.92 4.18 -5.51
CA ALA A 199 1.76 2.79 -5.12
C ALA A 199 0.45 2.18 -5.66
N LYS A 200 -0.68 2.88 -5.52
CA LYS A 200 -1.98 2.48 -6.10
C LYS A 200 -1.89 2.27 -7.60
N ALA A 201 -1.35 3.25 -8.32
CA ALA A 201 -1.27 3.22 -9.77
C ALA A 201 -0.39 2.05 -10.27
N LEU A 202 0.76 1.82 -9.63
CA LEU A 202 1.67 0.71 -9.95
C LEU A 202 1.09 -0.66 -9.56
N ARG A 203 0.37 -0.74 -8.43
CA ARG A 203 -0.37 -1.93 -8.01
C ARG A 203 -1.46 -2.27 -9.02
N ASN A 204 -2.26 -1.31 -9.45
CA ASN A 204 -3.33 -1.52 -10.42
C ASN A 204 -2.76 -2.01 -11.76
N ALA A 205 -1.73 -1.33 -12.28
CA ALA A 205 -1.08 -1.77 -13.50
C ALA A 205 -0.48 -3.18 -13.39
N THR A 206 0.04 -3.56 -12.21
CA THR A 206 0.52 -4.92 -11.94
C THR A 206 -0.62 -5.94 -11.91
N ALA A 207 -1.66 -5.69 -11.10
CA ALA A 207 -2.75 -6.62 -10.87
C ALA A 207 -3.58 -6.90 -12.14
N HIS A 208 -3.71 -5.90 -13.02
CA HIS A 208 -4.36 -6.04 -14.33
C HIS A 208 -3.42 -6.59 -15.42
N GLY A 209 -2.17 -6.93 -15.09
CA GLY A 209 -1.20 -7.52 -16.01
C GLY A 209 -0.58 -6.54 -17.01
N ALA A 210 -0.91 -5.25 -16.91
CA ALA A 210 -0.40 -4.23 -17.81
C ALA A 210 1.09 -3.92 -17.56
N LEU A 211 1.52 -3.84 -16.30
CA LEU A 211 2.93 -3.68 -15.94
C LEU A 211 3.60 -5.06 -15.87
N SER A 212 4.39 -5.42 -16.88
CA SER A 212 5.14 -6.69 -16.87
C SER A 212 6.45 -6.60 -16.09
N ALA A 213 6.94 -7.73 -15.59
CA ALA A 213 8.22 -7.82 -14.88
C ALA A 213 9.41 -7.30 -15.71
N SER A 214 9.44 -7.60 -17.02
CA SER A 214 10.45 -7.06 -17.93
C SER A 214 10.40 -5.53 -18.03
N LYS A 215 9.19 -4.94 -17.96
CA LYS A 215 9.03 -3.48 -17.93
C LYS A 215 9.55 -2.89 -16.63
N VAL A 216 9.22 -3.49 -15.48
CA VAL A 216 9.76 -3.08 -14.18
C VAL A 216 11.28 -2.99 -14.20
N LYS A 217 11.96 -3.98 -14.81
CA LYS A 217 13.42 -3.93 -15.04
C LYS A 217 13.83 -2.79 -15.96
N SER A 218 13.27 -2.77 -17.18
CA SER A 218 13.65 -1.78 -18.21
C SER A 218 13.38 -0.34 -17.79
N TRP A 219 12.41 -0.15 -16.88
CA TRP A 219 12.00 1.13 -16.34
C TRP A 219 12.65 1.46 -15.00
N GLY A 220 13.57 0.62 -14.49
CA GLY A 220 14.28 0.88 -13.23
C GLY A 220 13.36 0.96 -12.00
N LEU A 221 12.20 0.31 -12.02
CA LEU A 221 11.16 0.43 -10.99
C LEU A 221 11.38 -0.47 -9.76
N GLN A 222 12.37 -1.37 -9.78
CA GLN A 222 12.57 -2.35 -8.70
C GLN A 222 12.73 -1.69 -7.33
N LYS A 223 13.64 -0.71 -7.20
CA LYS A 223 13.87 0.01 -5.95
C LYS A 223 12.66 0.87 -5.55
N PRO A 224 12.07 1.70 -6.45
CA PRO A 224 10.82 2.41 -6.14
C PRO A 224 9.70 1.50 -5.62
N LEU A 225 9.45 0.35 -6.23
CA LEU A 225 8.40 -0.58 -5.78
C LEU A 225 8.66 -1.11 -4.35
N LEU A 226 9.90 -1.44 -4.03
CA LEU A 226 10.29 -1.85 -2.67
C LEU A 226 10.07 -0.71 -1.67
N THR A 227 10.57 0.50 -1.98
CA THR A 227 10.39 1.67 -1.11
C THR A 227 8.91 2.01 -0.90
N LEU A 228 8.09 1.95 -1.95
CA LEU A 228 6.65 2.16 -1.84
C LEU A 228 5.97 1.09 -0.97
N SER A 229 6.44 -0.16 -1.03
CA SER A 229 5.94 -1.22 -0.16
C SER A 229 6.25 -0.92 1.31
N ASP A 230 7.49 -0.51 1.59
CA ASP A 230 7.93 -0.16 2.94
C ASP A 230 7.17 1.05 3.48
N ASN A 231 6.99 2.09 2.66
CA ASN A 231 6.19 3.28 2.99
C ASN A 231 4.75 2.91 3.43
N LEU A 232 4.10 1.97 2.73
CA LEU A 232 2.77 1.50 3.09
C LEU A 232 2.79 0.78 4.46
N GLY A 233 3.84 0.02 4.74
CA GLY A 233 4.09 -0.58 6.04
C GLY A 233 4.23 0.45 7.16
N GLU A 234 5.02 1.51 6.92
CA GLU A 234 5.21 2.61 7.88
C GLU A 234 3.90 3.33 8.20
N ILE A 235 3.08 3.58 7.18
CA ILE A 235 1.76 4.19 7.35
C ILE A 235 0.85 3.30 8.20
N VAL A 236 0.78 1.99 7.91
CA VAL A 236 -0.04 1.04 8.67
C VAL A 236 0.43 0.91 10.12
N LEU A 237 1.75 0.82 10.33
CA LEU A 237 2.36 0.80 11.66
C LEU A 237 1.96 2.05 12.46
N ALA A 238 2.10 3.24 11.87
CA ALA A 238 1.75 4.49 12.53
C ALA A 238 0.24 4.60 12.81
N GLY A 239 -0.60 4.13 11.90
CA GLY A 239 -2.06 4.08 12.08
C GLY A 239 -2.50 3.15 13.21
N MET A 240 -1.95 1.93 13.25
CA MET A 240 -2.26 0.96 14.32
C MET A 240 -1.81 1.44 15.69
N ARG A 241 -0.67 2.14 15.78
CA ARG A 241 -0.21 2.76 17.04
C ARG A 241 -1.20 3.75 17.64
N LYS A 242 -2.10 4.36 16.85
CA LYS A 242 -3.11 5.29 17.37
C LYS A 242 -4.28 4.60 18.07
N LEU A 243 -4.35 3.28 17.99
CA LEU A 243 -5.38 2.49 18.66
C LEU A 243 -4.92 1.94 20.02
N ILE A 244 -3.64 2.15 20.39
CA ILE A 244 -3.03 1.73 21.66
C ILE A 244 -3.02 2.93 22.61
#